data_AF-A0A9W8ECN5-F1
#
_entry.id   AF-A0A9W8ECN5-F1
#
_cell.length_a   1.000
_cell.length_b   1.000
_cell.length_c   1.000
_cell.angle_alpha   90.00
_cell.angle_beta   90.00
_cell.angle_gamma   90.00
#
_symmetry.space_group_name_H-M   'P 1'
#
loop_
_entity.id
_entity.type
_entity.pdbx_description
1 polymer ?
#
loop_
_entity_poly.entity_id
_entity_poly.type
_entity_poly.pdbx_seq_one_letter_code
_entity_poly.pdbx_strand_id
1 'polypeptide(L)'
;LAAKAAAAAAGNQSATGKPESRTQQQKQAVNTIEDYILGARNARRAKDALSSLRQLHMVEQELDAIRKQYNRQLSDMQLSFVADKSGNLRLAFNRDNAPFLAYQDVLQKLLFKLDEIPSHGDEVVRAKRKAVVVKIQDTLDALDQFAADQESEITGSSATEGVLADESSNGDF
;
A
#
# COMPACT_ATOMS: atom_id res chain seq x y z
N LEU A 1 -32.63 37.38 -92.28
CA LEU A 1 -33.20 38.43 -91.40
C LEU A 1 -34.21 37.74 -90.48
N ALA A 2 -33.75 37.27 -89.31
CA ALA A 2 -34.03 37.83 -87.96
C ALA A 2 -35.31 37.19 -87.35
N ALA A 3 -35.23 36.23 -86.43
CA ALA A 3 -34.84 36.27 -85.00
C ALA A 3 -35.88 36.91 -84.06
N LYS A 4 -36.06 36.30 -82.85
CA LYS A 4 -36.95 36.59 -81.69
C LYS A 4 -38.31 35.87 -81.73
N ALA A 5 -38.84 35.24 -80.67
CA ALA A 5 -38.61 35.25 -79.21
C ALA A 5 -39.03 33.85 -78.66
N ALA A 6 -38.33 33.17 -77.73
CA ALA A 6 -37.99 33.47 -76.32
C ALA A 6 -39.17 33.34 -75.32
N ALA A 7 -38.89 32.61 -74.22
CA ALA A 7 -39.68 32.26 -73.02
C ALA A 7 -40.50 30.95 -73.13
N ALA A 8 -40.32 29.92 -72.28
CA ALA A 8 -39.86 29.89 -70.90
C ALA A 8 -39.01 28.64 -70.64
N ALA A 9 -37.73 28.84 -70.34
CA ALA A 9 -36.86 27.83 -69.78
C ALA A 9 -36.91 27.92 -68.25
N ALA A 10 -37.03 26.74 -67.63
CA ALA A 10 -37.01 26.49 -66.20
C ALA A 10 -35.82 27.16 -65.51
N GLY A 11 -36.10 28.21 -64.72
CA GLY A 11 -35.17 28.77 -63.76
C GLY A 11 -35.30 28.03 -62.43
N ASN A 12 -34.76 26.81 -62.35
CA ASN A 12 -34.58 26.10 -61.08
C ASN A 12 -33.40 26.74 -60.34
N GLN A 13 -33.65 27.84 -59.62
CA GLN A 13 -32.70 28.42 -58.68
C GLN A 13 -33.13 28.02 -57.26
N SER A 14 -32.33 27.18 -56.59
CA SER A 14 -31.96 27.28 -55.17
C SER A 14 -31.55 25.92 -54.58
N ALA A 15 -30.27 25.57 -54.67
CA ALA A 15 -29.68 24.52 -53.83
C ALA A 15 -28.14 24.66 -53.74
N THR A 16 -27.62 25.84 -53.43
CA THR A 16 -26.17 26.03 -53.18
C THR A 16 -25.94 26.77 -51.86
N GLY A 17 -26.41 26.16 -50.77
CA GLY A 17 -26.14 26.60 -49.40
C GLY A 17 -25.39 25.53 -48.60
N LYS A 18 -24.10 25.77 -48.35
CA LYS A 18 -23.30 25.36 -47.16
C LYS A 18 -22.88 23.87 -46.96
N PRO A 19 -21.87 23.38 -47.70
CA PRO A 19 -21.04 22.26 -47.22
C PRO A 19 -20.12 22.65 -46.04
N GLU A 20 -19.68 23.90 -45.95
CA GLU A 20 -18.76 24.39 -44.91
C GLU A 20 -19.41 24.47 -43.52
N SER A 21 -20.70 24.83 -43.42
CA SER A 21 -21.36 24.91 -42.11
C SER A 21 -21.60 23.53 -41.51
N ARG A 22 -21.87 22.53 -42.34
CA ARG A 22 -22.11 21.14 -41.90
C ARG A 22 -20.82 20.49 -41.43
N THR A 23 -19.71 20.75 -42.13
CA THR A 23 -18.38 20.29 -41.70
C THR A 23 -17.89 20.99 -40.44
N GLN A 24 -18.18 22.29 -40.27
CA GLN A 24 -17.89 23.01 -39.02
C GLN A 24 -18.73 22.49 -37.85
N GLN A 25 -20.04 22.28 -38.04
CA GLN A 25 -20.92 21.66 -37.03
C GLN A 25 -20.46 20.26 -36.67
N GLN A 26 -20.03 19.46 -37.65
CA GLN A 26 -19.50 18.12 -37.41
C GLN A 26 -18.20 18.17 -36.58
N LYS A 27 -17.27 19.08 -36.88
CA LYS A 27 -16.06 19.28 -36.08
C LYS A 27 -16.37 19.72 -34.64
N GLN A 28 -17.30 20.65 -34.46
CA GLN A 28 -17.73 21.10 -33.13
C GLN A 28 -18.39 19.98 -32.33
N ALA A 29 -19.24 19.16 -32.97
CA ALA A 29 -19.85 18.01 -32.34
C ALA A 29 -18.81 16.97 -31.91
N VAL A 30 -17.82 16.67 -32.77
CA VAL A 30 -16.72 15.75 -32.43
C VAL A 30 -15.94 16.26 -31.22
N ASN A 31 -15.51 17.53 -31.22
CA ASN A 31 -14.77 18.10 -30.09
C ASN A 31 -15.58 18.04 -28.78
N THR A 32 -16.88 18.33 -28.85
CA THR A 32 -17.77 18.26 -27.67
C THR A 32 -17.87 16.83 -27.13
N ILE A 33 -17.94 15.83 -28.02
CA ILE A 33 -17.97 14.41 -27.65
C ILE A 33 -16.62 14.01 -27.03
N GLU A 34 -15.50 14.43 -27.62
CA GLU A 34 -14.16 14.16 -27.09
C GLU A 34 -13.99 14.74 -25.69
N ASP A 35 -14.35 16.02 -25.50
CA ASP A 35 -14.31 16.69 -24.19
C ASP A 35 -15.17 15.96 -23.16
N TYR A 36 -16.38 15.55 -23.53
CA TYR A 36 -17.26 14.78 -22.65
C TYR A 36 -16.66 13.43 -22.27
N ILE A 37 -16.10 12.69 -23.23
CA ILE A 37 -15.48 11.38 -22.97
C ILE A 37 -14.26 11.53 -22.07
N LEU A 38 -13.40 12.52 -22.33
CA LEU A 38 -12.23 12.82 -21.50
C LEU A 38 -12.64 13.23 -20.09
N GLY A 39 -13.63 14.13 -19.96
CA GLY A 39 -14.18 14.55 -18.67
C GLY A 39 -14.77 13.39 -17.88
N ALA A 40 -15.60 12.55 -18.51
CA ALA A 40 -16.21 11.38 -17.87
C ALA A 40 -15.15 10.35 -17.41
N ARG A 41 -14.09 10.15 -18.19
CA ARG A 41 -12.96 9.27 -17.80
C ARG A 41 -12.19 9.84 -16.61
N ASN A 42 -11.90 11.14 -16.62
CA ASN A 42 -11.19 11.80 -15.53
C ASN A 42 -12.01 11.78 -14.23
N ALA A 43 -13.32 12.01 -14.30
CA ALA A 43 -14.20 11.93 -13.14
C ALA A 43 -14.25 10.52 -12.54
N ARG A 44 -14.27 9.47 -13.38
CA ARG A 44 -14.19 8.07 -12.91
C ARG A 44 -12.86 7.80 -12.22
N ARG A 45 -11.74 8.14 -12.85
CA ARG A 45 -10.39 7.97 -12.28
C ARG A 45 -10.26 8.68 -10.93
N ALA A 46 -10.75 9.92 -10.81
CA ALA A 46 -10.72 10.67 -9.56
C ALA A 46 -11.55 9.99 -8.46
N LYS A 47 -12.72 9.44 -8.81
CA LYS A 47 -13.57 8.70 -7.87
C LYS A 47 -12.87 7.41 -7.39
N ASP A 48 -12.26 6.67 -8.31
CA ASP A 48 -11.55 5.44 -8.02
C ASP A 48 -10.34 5.72 -7.12
N ALA A 49 -9.52 6.72 -7.47
CA ALA A 49 -8.39 7.17 -6.67
C ALA A 49 -8.82 7.60 -5.26
N LEU A 50 -9.91 8.36 -5.14
CA LEU A 50 -10.46 8.78 -3.85
C LEU A 50 -10.90 7.58 -2.98
N SER A 51 -11.50 6.56 -3.60
CA SER A 51 -11.86 5.32 -2.91
C SER A 51 -10.63 4.61 -2.36
N SER A 52 -9.59 4.44 -3.18
CA SER A 52 -8.33 3.82 -2.75
C SER A 52 -7.64 4.61 -1.65
N LEU A 53 -7.61 5.96 -1.74
CA LEU A 53 -7.03 6.81 -0.69
C LEU A 53 -7.78 6.67 0.64
N ARG A 54 -9.11 6.53 0.61
CA ARG A 54 -9.89 6.28 1.83
C ARG A 54 -9.56 4.93 2.44
N GLN A 55 -9.46 3.87 1.62
CA GLN A 55 -9.07 2.55 2.11
C GLN A 55 -7.66 2.59 2.74
N LEU A 56 -6.70 3.24 2.09
CA LEU A 56 -5.35 3.43 2.63
C LEU A 56 -5.37 4.17 3.96
N HIS A 57 -6.21 5.20 4.09
CA HIS A 57 -6.36 5.93 5.34
C HIS A 57 -6.94 5.06 6.46
N MET A 58 -7.92 4.20 6.16
CA MET A 58 -8.48 3.27 7.15
C MET A 58 -7.43 2.26 7.61
N VAL A 59 -6.62 1.72 6.70
CA VAL A 59 -5.50 0.82 7.07
C VAL A 59 -4.46 1.53 7.93
N GLU A 60 -4.15 2.79 7.63
CA GLU A 60 -3.23 3.60 8.44
C GLU A 60 -3.78 3.85 9.86
N GLN A 61 -5.08 4.13 10.00
CA GLN A 61 -5.72 4.25 11.31
C GLN A 61 -5.73 2.92 12.08
N GLU A 62 -5.99 1.80 11.38
CA GLU A 62 -5.94 0.45 11.95
C GLU A 62 -4.53 0.17 12.49
N LEU A 63 -3.49 0.46 11.70
CA LEU A 63 -2.09 0.34 12.11
C LEU A 63 -1.79 1.18 13.36
N ASP A 64 -2.19 2.46 13.39
CA ASP A 64 -1.92 3.34 14.53
C ASP A 64 -2.63 2.86 15.81
N ALA A 65 -3.85 2.33 15.69
CA ALA A 65 -4.58 1.76 16.82
C ALA A 65 -3.90 0.51 17.36
N ILE A 66 -3.51 -0.41 16.45
CA ILE A 66 -2.78 -1.64 16.78
C ILE A 66 -1.46 -1.29 17.46
N ARG A 67 -0.64 -0.39 16.89
CA ARG A 67 0.63 0.04 17.48
C ARG A 67 0.46 0.55 18.91
N LYS A 68 -0.55 1.41 19.15
CA LYS A 68 -0.83 1.93 20.49
C LYS A 68 -1.24 0.84 21.48
N GLN A 69 -2.04 -0.13 21.03
CA GLN A 69 -2.48 -1.24 21.86
C GLN A 69 -1.29 -2.13 22.24
N TYR A 70 -0.53 -2.59 21.25
CA TYR A 70 0.55 -3.54 21.48
C TYR A 70 1.76 -2.91 22.18
N ASN A 71 2.08 -1.63 21.94
CA ASN A 71 3.14 -0.96 22.71
C ASN A 71 2.86 -0.96 24.23
N ARG A 72 1.60 -0.93 24.65
CA ARG A 72 1.23 -1.04 26.07
C ARG A 72 1.31 -2.46 26.61
N GLN A 73 1.13 -3.46 25.74
CA GLN A 73 1.18 -4.87 26.14
C GLN A 73 2.60 -5.40 26.15
N LEU A 74 3.46 -4.93 25.23
CA LEU A 74 4.82 -5.39 25.05
C LEU A 74 5.84 -4.67 25.95
N SER A 75 5.52 -3.51 26.52
CA SER A 75 6.46 -2.71 27.32
C SER A 75 7.06 -3.48 28.49
N ASP A 76 6.28 -4.38 29.10
CA ASP A 76 6.70 -5.15 30.29
C ASP A 76 6.81 -6.66 29.99
N MET A 77 6.76 -7.05 28.71
CA MET A 77 6.72 -8.46 28.35
C MET A 77 8.12 -9.05 28.21
N GLN A 78 8.34 -10.20 28.85
CA GLN A 78 9.54 -11.00 28.66
C GLN A 78 9.23 -12.15 27.71
N LEU A 79 10.00 -12.24 26.64
CA LEU A 79 9.90 -13.30 25.66
C LEU A 79 10.58 -14.55 26.18
N SER A 80 9.95 -15.68 25.91
CA SER A 80 10.48 -16.99 26.26
C SER A 80 11.04 -17.69 25.03
N PHE A 81 12.21 -18.31 25.18
CA PHE A 81 12.93 -18.95 24.09
C PHE A 81 13.17 -20.42 24.40
N VAL A 82 13.20 -21.24 23.35
CA VAL A 82 13.52 -22.67 23.42
C VAL A 82 14.72 -22.94 22.52
N ALA A 83 15.71 -23.65 23.05
CA ALA A 83 16.85 -24.08 22.25
C ALA A 83 16.44 -25.19 21.27
N ASP A 84 16.84 -25.04 20.00
CA ASP A 84 16.70 -26.10 19.00
C ASP A 84 17.77 -27.19 19.18
N LYS A 85 17.67 -28.26 18.37
CA LYS A 85 18.62 -29.39 18.42
C LYS A 85 20.06 -28.99 18.10
N SER A 86 20.26 -27.84 17.49
CA SER A 86 21.56 -27.27 17.14
C SER A 86 22.05 -26.26 18.17
N GLY A 87 21.30 -26.03 19.25
CA GLY A 87 21.63 -25.10 20.33
C GLY A 87 21.25 -23.64 20.04
N ASN A 88 20.57 -23.34 18.93
CA ASN A 88 20.11 -21.98 18.65
C ASN A 88 18.80 -21.70 19.39
N LEU A 89 18.68 -20.53 20.01
CA LEU A 89 17.42 -20.12 20.63
C LEU A 89 16.40 -19.75 19.56
N ARG A 90 15.15 -20.13 19.81
CA ARG A 90 14.01 -19.74 18.98
C ARG A 90 12.86 -19.32 19.88
N LEU A 91 12.08 -18.35 19.40
CA LEU A 91 10.91 -17.89 20.12
C LEU A 91 9.93 -19.06 20.38
N ALA A 92 9.52 -19.23 21.63
CA ALA A 92 8.64 -20.32 22.03
C ALA A 92 7.20 -20.09 21.51
N PHE A 93 6.56 -21.14 21.00
CA PHE A 93 5.12 -21.12 20.70
C PHE A 93 4.32 -21.45 21.96
N ASN A 94 4.22 -20.50 22.89
CA ASN A 94 3.48 -20.64 24.14
C ASN A 94 2.51 -19.47 24.36
N ARG A 95 1.77 -19.51 25.48
CA ARG A 95 0.78 -18.48 25.82
C ARG A 95 1.41 -17.13 26.15
N ASP A 96 2.63 -17.13 26.67
CA ASP A 96 3.32 -15.91 27.10
C ASP A 96 3.77 -15.09 25.89
N ASN A 97 4.27 -15.74 24.83
CA ASN A 97 4.64 -15.08 23.58
C ASN A 97 3.44 -14.86 22.63
N ALA A 98 2.24 -15.37 22.96
CA ALA A 98 1.08 -15.28 22.08
C ALA A 98 0.71 -13.85 21.68
N PRO A 99 0.76 -12.82 22.56
CA PRO A 99 0.52 -11.44 22.17
C PRO A 99 1.55 -10.90 21.16
N PHE A 100 2.83 -11.27 21.30
CA PHE A 100 3.88 -10.90 20.35
C PHE A 100 3.63 -11.50 18.97
N LEU A 101 3.40 -12.82 18.93
CA LEU A 101 3.14 -13.56 17.70
C LEU A 101 1.86 -13.06 17.00
N ALA A 102 0.81 -12.78 17.78
CA ALA A 102 -0.42 -12.22 17.26
C ALA A 102 -0.20 -10.82 16.66
N TYR A 103 0.66 -10.01 17.26
CA TYR A 103 0.98 -8.70 16.72
C TYR A 103 1.67 -8.81 15.35
N GLN A 104 2.69 -9.66 15.25
CA GLN A 104 3.41 -9.91 14.00
C GLN A 104 2.47 -10.41 12.89
N ASP A 105 1.60 -11.38 13.21
CA ASP A 105 0.59 -11.91 12.27
C ASP A 105 -0.39 -10.82 11.80
N VAL A 106 -0.86 -9.97 12.72
CA VAL A 106 -1.75 -8.85 12.37
C VAL A 106 -1.05 -7.84 11.44
N LEU A 107 0.22 -7.51 11.69
CA LEU A 107 0.98 -6.61 10.83
C LEU A 107 1.17 -7.19 9.41
N GLN A 108 1.46 -8.50 9.31
CA GLN A 108 1.54 -9.19 8.02
C GLN A 108 0.18 -9.17 7.28
N LYS A 109 -0.93 -9.37 8.00
CA LYS A 109 -2.28 -9.23 7.45
C LYS A 109 -2.57 -7.83 6.91
N LEU A 110 -2.06 -6.78 7.55
CA LEU A 110 -2.18 -5.41 7.03
C LEU A 110 -1.41 -5.23 5.72
N LEU A 111 -0.24 -5.85 5.55
CA LEU A 111 0.49 -5.84 4.27
C LEU A 111 -0.34 -6.48 3.16
N PHE A 112 -0.93 -7.64 3.41
CA PHE A 112 -1.82 -8.29 2.43
C PHE A 112 -3.02 -7.40 2.07
N LYS A 113 -3.66 -6.77 3.06
CA LYS A 113 -4.73 -5.79 2.80
C LYS A 113 -4.27 -4.61 1.93
N LEU A 114 -3.04 -4.14 2.10
CA LEU A 114 -2.51 -3.04 1.28
C LEU A 114 -2.28 -3.44 -0.18
N ASP A 115 -1.82 -4.68 -0.41
CA ASP A 115 -1.57 -5.19 -1.76
C ASP A 115 -2.85 -5.30 -2.58
N GLU A 116 -3.98 -5.59 -1.92
CA GLU A 116 -5.30 -5.64 -2.54
C GLU A 116 -5.82 -4.26 -2.98
N ILE A 117 -5.29 -3.15 -2.44
CA ILE A 117 -5.78 -1.81 -2.76
C ILE A 117 -5.24 -1.36 -4.14
N PRO A 118 -6.12 -1.19 -5.15
CA PRO A 118 -5.70 -0.81 -6.49
C PRO A 118 -5.28 0.67 -6.55
N SER A 119 -4.23 0.96 -7.33
CA SER A 119 -3.82 2.34 -7.59
C SER A 119 -4.56 3.01 -8.75
N HIS A 120 -5.23 2.24 -9.62
CA HIS A 120 -5.87 2.76 -10.84
C HIS A 120 -4.96 3.63 -11.73
N GLY A 121 -3.63 3.47 -11.61
CA GLY A 121 -2.64 4.28 -12.32
C GLY A 121 -2.34 5.64 -11.66
N ASP A 122 -2.95 5.95 -10.52
CA ASP A 122 -2.73 7.18 -9.77
C ASP A 122 -1.44 7.10 -8.94
N GLU A 123 -0.52 8.03 -9.17
CA GLU A 123 0.78 8.09 -8.50
C GLU A 123 0.68 8.43 -7.02
N VAL A 124 -0.30 9.26 -6.63
CA VAL A 124 -0.53 9.65 -5.23
C VAL A 124 -0.99 8.43 -4.43
N VAL A 125 -1.88 7.61 -5.01
CA VAL A 125 -2.30 6.34 -4.39
C VAL A 125 -1.11 5.40 -4.22
N ARG A 126 -0.26 5.25 -5.25
CA ARG A 126 0.95 4.41 -5.16
C ARG A 126 1.92 4.89 -4.09
N ALA A 127 2.20 6.20 -4.06
CA ALA A 127 3.09 6.80 -3.07
C ALA A 127 2.56 6.62 -1.66
N LYS A 128 1.26 6.87 -1.44
CA LYS A 128 0.63 6.69 -0.13
C LYS A 128 0.65 5.23 0.30
N ARG A 129 0.34 4.28 -0.59
CA ARG A 129 0.43 2.84 -0.30
C ARG A 129 1.85 2.45 0.11
N LYS A 130 2.86 2.88 -0.64
CA LYS A 130 4.27 2.63 -0.29
C LYS A 130 4.62 3.19 1.09
N ALA A 131 4.17 4.40 1.41
CA ALA A 131 4.43 4.99 2.72
C ALA A 131 3.81 4.18 3.88
N VAL A 132 2.60 3.63 3.70
CA VAL A 132 1.98 2.78 4.73
C VAL A 132 2.71 1.43 4.83
N VAL A 133 3.10 0.83 3.71
CA VAL A 133 3.92 -0.41 3.70
C VAL A 133 5.22 -0.23 4.49
N VAL A 134 5.95 0.87 4.23
CA VAL A 134 7.19 1.18 4.95
C VAL A 134 6.93 1.30 6.45
N LYS A 135 5.88 2.01 6.87
CA LYS A 135 5.54 2.12 8.31
C LYS A 135 5.27 0.76 8.97
N ILE A 136 4.65 -0.18 8.25
CA ILE A 136 4.39 -1.53 8.77
C ILE A 136 5.70 -2.31 8.86
N GLN A 137 6.55 -2.23 7.83
CA GLN A 137 7.87 -2.87 7.81
C GLN A 137 8.76 -2.34 8.94
N ASP A 138 8.86 -1.02 9.11
CA ASP A 138 9.61 -0.43 10.23
C ASP A 138 9.12 -0.94 11.60
N THR A 139 7.81 -1.23 11.72
CA THR A 139 7.23 -1.77 12.95
C THR A 139 7.56 -3.25 13.13
N LEU A 140 7.56 -4.04 12.06
CA LEU A 140 8.00 -5.43 12.09
C LEU A 140 9.48 -5.54 12.42
N ASP A 141 10.32 -4.72 11.80
CA ASP A 141 11.76 -4.68 12.06
C ASP A 141 12.05 -4.33 13.52
N ALA A 142 11.28 -3.41 14.12
CA ALA A 142 11.40 -3.09 15.54
C ALA A 142 11.01 -4.27 16.46
N LEU A 143 10.03 -5.10 16.06
CA LEU A 143 9.66 -6.31 16.81
C LEU A 143 10.74 -7.38 16.70
N ASP A 144 11.30 -7.57 15.51
CA ASP A 144 12.39 -8.52 15.27
C ASP A 144 13.64 -8.10 16.07
N GLN A 145 13.95 -6.80 16.12
CA GLN A 145 15.04 -6.27 16.95
C GLN A 145 14.77 -6.50 18.44
N PHE A 146 13.56 -6.23 18.92
CA PHE A 146 13.19 -6.48 20.33
C PHE A 146 13.36 -7.95 20.71
N ALA A 147 12.99 -8.88 19.83
CA ALA A 147 13.20 -10.31 20.05
C ALA A 147 14.69 -10.67 20.08
N ALA A 148 15.48 -10.13 19.15
CA ALA A 148 16.93 -10.37 19.11
C ALA A 148 17.65 -9.82 20.35
N ASP A 149 17.26 -8.65 20.84
CA ASP A 149 17.82 -8.03 22.05
C ASP A 149 17.58 -8.95 23.26
N GLN A 150 16.36 -9.43 23.47
CA GLN A 150 16.06 -10.36 24.58
C GLN A 150 16.75 -11.72 24.43
N GLU A 151 16.90 -12.23 23.21
CA GLU A 151 17.68 -13.45 22.96
C GLU A 151 19.16 -13.27 23.37
N SER A 152 19.73 -12.11 23.06
CA SER A 152 21.12 -11.77 23.41
C SER A 152 21.34 -11.65 24.92
N GLU A 153 20.36 -11.12 25.66
CA GLU A 153 20.42 -11.03 27.13
C GLU A 153 20.43 -12.41 27.79
N ILE A 154 19.61 -13.35 27.29
CA ILE A 154 19.52 -14.72 27.82
C ILE A 154 20.82 -15.48 27.56
N THR A 155 21.39 -15.35 26.36
CA THR A 155 22.67 -16.00 26.01
C THR A 155 23.85 -15.39 26.78
N GLY A 156 23.87 -14.07 26.97
CA GLY A 156 24.90 -13.37 27.74
C GLY A 156 24.86 -13.69 29.24
N SER A 157 23.67 -13.79 29.84
CA SER A 157 23.52 -14.12 31.26
C SER A 157 23.85 -15.57 31.59
N SER A 158 23.67 -16.50 30.65
CA SER A 158 24.02 -17.92 30.81
C SER A 158 25.55 -18.15 30.80
N ALA A 159 26.31 -17.30 30.11
CA ALA A 159 27.77 -17.43 30.01
C ALA A 159 28.53 -17.01 31.29
N THR A 160 27.93 -16.20 32.18
CA THR A 160 28.61 -15.66 33.37
C THR A 160 28.55 -16.57 34.61
N GLU A 161 27.77 -17.65 34.60
CA GLU A 161 27.62 -18.54 35.77
C GLU A 161 28.67 -19.67 35.84
N GLY A 162 29.64 -19.73 34.91
CA GLY A 162 30.59 -20.84 34.76
C GLY A 162 32.08 -20.56 35.05
N VAL A 163 32.48 -19.38 35.54
CA VAL A 163 33.91 -18.95 35.59
C VAL A 163 34.52 -18.86 37.01
N LEU A 164 33.91 -19.46 38.04
CA LEU A 164 34.49 -19.49 39.39
C LEU A 164 34.60 -20.92 39.95
N ALA A 165 35.47 -21.72 39.35
CA ALA A 165 36.05 -22.89 40.01
C ALA A 165 37.56 -22.93 39.69
N ASP A 166 38.27 -21.90 40.15
CA ASP A 166 39.73 -21.87 40.13
C ASP A 166 40.27 -22.68 41.33
N GLU A 167 41.35 -23.38 41.02
CA GLU A 167 41.97 -24.50 41.70
C GLU A 167 42.49 -24.11 43.08
N SER A 168 41.83 -24.59 44.14
CA SER A 168 42.50 -24.70 45.44
C SER A 168 43.44 -25.91 45.43
N SER A 169 44.69 -25.61 45.04
CA SER A 169 45.93 -26.05 45.69
C SER A 169 45.83 -27.28 46.59
N ASN A 170 46.43 -28.38 46.16
CA ASN A 170 47.06 -29.33 47.08
C ASN A 170 48.47 -29.62 46.59
N GLY A 171 49.35 -28.66 46.86
CA GLY A 171 50.78 -28.90 46.98
C GLY A 171 51.14 -29.20 48.43
N ASP A 172 52.03 -30.18 48.58
CA ASP A 172 53.07 -30.32 49.61
C ASP A 172 52.90 -31.35 50.75
N PHE A 173 53.75 -32.39 50.59
CA PHE A 173 54.54 -33.19 51.55
C PHE A 173 53.85 -34.14 52.54
#